data_AF-A0A2E0V7C9-F1
#
_entry.id   AF-A0A2E0V7C9-F1
#
_cell.length_a   1.000
_cell.length_b   1.000
_cell.length_c   1.000
_cell.angle_alpha   90.00
_cell.angle_beta   90.00
_cell.angle_gamma   90.00
#
_symmetry.space_group_name_H-M   'P 1'
#
loop_
_entity.id
_entity.type
_entity.pdbx_description
1 polymer ?
#
loop_
_entity_poly.entity_id
_entity_poly.type
_entity_poly.pdbx_seq_one_letter_code
_entity_poly.pdbx_strand_id
1 'polypeptide(L)'
;MSEPSATKIYEAPDAAATAAQAATDYQAGTSDLLGEKMVLNMGPSHPATHGVLRLILELDGEIVTKAEPDLGFLHRGDEKIAENMHYNQFVPYTDRLDYLAPLANNVAYACAVEKLMGWELPPRGQAIRVLACELARISSHLLGVGVYAMDVGAMTVFLYTFTEREKIYNLSEQLTGARFTTSYTRVGGQIRDLPEGFVENVRSFLEECEKTVEEVDKLLTRNKIFLIRTKEVGVISAETAISYGLTGPNLRASGPSRDLRKDRPYLGYEQYDFDIPVGELGDCYDRYLVRMEELRQSIHIVRQVLDSLPEGPVNVADTKSSLPEKEQVMMKMEELIHHFIVAT
;
A
#
# COMPACT_ATOMS: atom_id res chain seq x y z
N MET A 1 -13.89 71.04 20.21
CA MET A 1 -12.51 70.88 19.73
C MET A 1 -12.02 69.55 20.27
N SER A 2 -11.88 68.56 19.39
CA SER A 2 -11.47 67.19 19.70
C SER A 2 -9.97 67.16 20.00
N GLU A 3 -9.59 66.60 21.15
CA GLU A 3 -8.18 66.34 21.45
C GLU A 3 -7.58 65.34 20.45
N PRO A 4 -6.37 65.55 19.94
CA PRO A 4 -5.75 64.64 18.99
C PRO A 4 -5.25 63.39 19.74
N SER A 5 -5.61 62.21 19.23
CA SER A 5 -5.14 60.93 19.78
C SER A 5 -3.61 60.83 19.67
N ALA A 6 -2.92 60.77 20.81
CA ALA A 6 -1.48 60.57 20.86
C ALA A 6 -1.13 59.11 20.53
N THR A 7 -0.42 58.90 19.42
CA THR A 7 0.12 57.59 19.03
C THR A 7 1.30 57.22 19.93
N LYS A 8 1.15 56.21 20.79
CA LYS A 8 2.27 55.62 21.55
C LYS A 8 2.84 54.45 20.77
N ILE A 9 4.14 54.53 20.45
CA ILE A 9 4.92 53.42 19.91
C ILE A 9 5.27 52.52 21.10
N TYR A 10 4.78 51.28 21.08
CA TYR A 10 5.23 50.23 21.97
C TYR A 10 6.42 49.52 21.32
N GLU A 11 7.62 49.70 21.88
CA GLU A 11 8.75 48.83 21.54
C GLU A 11 8.51 47.46 22.19
N ALA A 12 8.35 46.43 21.35
CA ALA A 12 8.33 45.06 21.84
C ALA A 12 9.72 44.76 22.43
N PRO A 13 9.82 44.25 23.67
CA PRO A 13 11.11 43.80 24.20
C PRO A 13 11.68 42.76 23.25
N ASP A 14 12.98 42.83 22.99
CA ASP A 14 13.71 42.06 21.98
C ASP A 14 13.71 40.55 22.29
N ALA A 15 12.55 39.93 22.14
CA ALA A 15 12.29 38.53 22.45
C ALA A 15 13.12 37.60 21.56
N ALA A 16 13.56 38.09 20.40
CA ALA A 16 14.46 37.37 19.50
C ALA A 16 15.86 37.26 20.10
N ALA A 17 16.40 38.33 20.70
CA ALA A 17 17.69 38.29 21.37
C ALA A 17 17.65 37.41 22.63
N THR A 18 16.58 37.49 23.43
CA THR A 18 16.40 36.65 24.62
C THR A 18 16.21 35.18 24.27
N ALA A 19 15.48 34.87 23.19
CA ALA A 19 15.34 33.50 22.68
C ALA A 19 16.64 32.95 22.09
N ALA A 20 17.43 33.81 21.42
CA ALA A 20 18.75 33.43 20.92
C ALA A 20 19.72 33.12 22.08
N GLN A 21 19.76 33.96 23.12
CA GLN A 21 20.56 33.69 24.32
C GLN A 21 20.11 32.42 25.05
N ALA A 22 18.81 32.20 25.22
CA ALA A 22 18.28 30.96 25.80
C ALA A 22 18.65 29.70 24.96
N ALA A 23 18.66 29.81 23.64
CA ALA A 23 19.11 28.74 22.75
C ALA A 23 20.63 28.48 22.86
N THR A 24 21.42 29.54 23.07
CA THR A 24 22.88 29.43 23.23
C THR A 24 23.23 28.82 24.60
N ASP A 25 22.49 29.19 25.65
CA ASP A 25 22.63 28.63 26.99
C ASP A 25 22.18 27.15 27.07
N TYR A 26 21.14 26.78 26.30
CA TYR A 26 20.73 25.38 26.15
C TYR A 26 21.83 24.53 25.46
N GLN A 27 22.45 25.07 24.40
CA GLN A 27 23.58 24.43 23.71
C GLN A 27 24.84 24.34 24.59
N ALA A 28 25.08 25.33 25.45
CA ALA A 28 26.19 25.30 26.40
C ALA A 28 25.99 24.21 27.47
N GLY A 29 24.76 24.03 27.98
CA GLY A 29 24.42 22.97 28.94
C GLY A 29 24.49 21.55 28.38
N THR A 30 24.46 21.38 27.05
CA THR A 30 24.58 20.07 26.38
C THR A 30 26.04 19.66 26.12
N SER A 31 27.00 20.59 26.26
CA SER A 31 28.42 20.30 25.97
C SER A 31 29.16 19.58 27.10
N ASP A 32 28.59 19.49 28.31
CA ASP A 32 29.24 18.99 29.53
C ASP A 32 28.73 17.60 30.00
N LEU A 33 28.00 16.88 29.13
CA LEU A 33 27.56 15.50 29.35
C LEU A 33 28.11 14.59 28.24
N LEU A 34 29.42 14.35 28.24
CA LEU A 34 29.95 13.07 27.77
C LEU A 34 29.41 12.00 28.74
N GLY A 35 28.36 11.22 28.49
CA GLY A 35 27.61 10.87 27.30
C GLY A 35 27.00 9.51 27.65
N GLU A 36 26.14 9.47 28.68
CA GLU A 36 25.44 8.24 29.03
C GLU A 36 24.44 7.93 27.92
N LYS A 37 24.76 6.93 27.10
CA LYS A 37 23.87 6.47 26.05
C LYS A 37 22.52 6.09 26.66
N MET A 38 21.47 6.75 26.20
CA MET A 38 20.12 6.50 26.69
C MET A 38 19.47 5.41 25.84
N VAL A 39 19.00 4.35 26.50
CA VAL A 39 18.17 3.34 25.84
C VAL A 39 16.71 3.78 25.95
N LEU A 40 16.10 4.13 24.82
CA LEU A 40 14.69 4.47 24.73
C LEU A 40 13.92 3.31 24.11
N ASN A 41 12.92 2.82 24.82
CA ASN A 41 11.99 1.80 24.31
C ASN A 41 10.76 2.50 23.73
N MET A 42 10.65 2.50 22.40
CA MET A 42 9.52 3.07 21.68
C MET A 42 8.54 1.97 21.26
N GLY A 43 7.30 2.02 21.76
CA GLY A 43 6.29 0.99 21.55
C GLY A 43 6.08 0.08 22.78
N PRO A 44 5.25 -0.98 22.68
CA PRO A 44 4.64 -1.54 21.48
C PRO A 44 3.38 -0.78 20.99
N SER A 45 2.85 0.13 21.80
CA SER A 45 1.71 0.98 21.46
C SER A 45 2.17 2.43 21.32
N HIS A 46 2.32 2.89 20.07
CA HIS A 46 2.64 4.28 19.76
C HIS A 46 1.96 4.68 18.44
N PRO A 47 1.45 5.93 18.28
CA PRO A 47 0.78 6.34 17.04
C PRO A 47 1.65 6.18 15.78
N ALA A 48 2.96 6.45 15.90
CA ALA A 48 3.91 6.32 14.78
C ALA A 48 4.28 4.87 14.42
N THR A 49 3.88 3.86 15.21
CA THR A 49 4.24 2.46 14.96
C THR A 49 3.19 1.69 14.16
N HIS A 50 2.25 2.39 13.50
CA HIS A 50 1.17 1.89 12.60
C HIS A 50 1.00 0.36 12.62
N GLY A 51 0.44 -0.13 13.72
CA GLY A 51 0.50 -1.53 14.10
C GLY A 51 1.14 -1.71 15.48
N VAL A 52 1.72 -2.88 15.71
CA VAL A 52 2.39 -3.23 16.97
C VAL A 52 3.86 -3.47 16.66
N LEU A 53 4.67 -2.46 16.94
CA LEU A 53 6.12 -2.51 16.73
C LEU A 53 6.80 -1.95 17.98
N ARG A 54 7.84 -2.64 18.43
CA ARG A 54 8.70 -2.19 19.51
C ARG A 54 10.08 -1.92 18.93
N LEU A 55 10.59 -0.72 19.14
CA LEU A 55 11.93 -0.30 18.73
C LEU A 55 12.73 0.02 19.98
N ILE A 56 13.84 -0.71 20.18
CA ILE A 56 14.82 -0.40 21.22
C ILE A 56 15.87 0.50 20.57
N LEU A 57 15.84 1.78 20.92
CA LEU A 57 16.72 2.81 20.35
C LEU A 57 17.82 3.16 21.36
N GLU A 58 19.06 3.19 20.90
CA GLU A 58 20.21 3.68 21.66
C GLU A 58 20.55 5.08 21.15
N LEU A 59 20.31 6.08 22.00
CA LEU A 59 20.43 7.50 21.67
C LEU A 59 21.66 8.11 22.33
N ASP A 60 22.36 8.93 21.56
CA ASP A 60 23.39 9.87 22.03
C ASP A 60 22.88 11.29 21.76
N GLY A 61 22.21 11.88 22.77
CA GLY A 61 21.43 13.11 22.61
C GLY A 61 20.30 12.93 21.59
N GLU A 62 20.39 13.62 20.45
CA GLU A 62 19.42 13.56 19.34
C GLU A 62 19.80 12.52 18.27
N ILE A 63 21.01 11.94 18.34
CA ILE A 63 21.52 11.03 17.31
C ILE A 63 21.19 9.58 17.70
N VAL A 64 20.54 8.86 16.77
CA VAL A 64 20.31 7.41 16.92
C VAL A 64 21.59 6.66 16.55
N THR A 65 22.20 5.99 17.53
CA THR A 65 23.42 5.18 17.32
C THR A 65 23.10 3.74 16.94
N LYS A 66 22.02 3.19 17.49
CA LYS A 66 21.56 1.83 17.23
C LYS A 66 20.04 1.75 17.32
N ALA A 67 19.43 0.95 16.45
CA ALA A 67 18.01 0.64 16.50
C ALA A 67 17.81 -0.87 16.34
N GLU A 68 17.22 -1.51 17.35
CA GLU A 68 16.84 -2.92 17.32
C GLU A 68 15.31 -3.05 17.29
N PRO A 69 14.72 -3.45 16.14
CA PRO A 69 13.30 -3.74 16.06
C PRO A 69 12.99 -5.10 16.70
N ASP A 70 12.19 -5.09 17.76
CA ASP A 70 11.62 -6.28 18.39
C ASP A 70 10.27 -6.58 17.70
N LEU A 71 10.27 -7.65 16.90
CA LEU A 71 9.18 -8.06 16.02
C LEU A 71 8.47 -9.31 16.57
N GLY A 72 7.27 -9.60 16.05
CA GLY A 72 6.56 -10.86 16.35
C GLY A 72 5.31 -10.70 17.21
N PHE A 73 4.95 -9.49 17.63
CA PHE A 73 3.68 -9.22 18.33
C PHE A 73 2.43 -9.60 17.51
N LEU A 74 2.55 -9.63 16.19
CA LEU A 74 1.50 -10.06 15.27
C LEU A 74 1.79 -11.43 14.61
N HIS A 75 2.75 -12.20 15.12
CA HIS A 75 3.01 -13.54 14.61
C HIS A 75 1.85 -14.48 14.97
N ARG A 76 1.15 -15.00 13.95
CA ARG A 76 -0.03 -15.87 14.11
C ARG A 76 0.23 -17.32 13.70
N GLY A 77 1.43 -17.64 13.24
CA GLY A 77 1.77 -18.97 12.76
C GLY A 77 1.03 -19.37 11.48
N ASP A 78 0.74 -18.41 10.59
CA ASP A 78 -0.06 -18.65 9.38
C ASP A 78 0.53 -19.76 8.49
N GLU A 79 1.86 -19.87 8.41
CA GLU A 79 2.55 -20.95 7.69
C GLU A 79 2.23 -22.34 8.27
N LYS A 80 2.15 -22.44 9.60
CA LYS A 80 1.81 -23.72 10.28
C LYS A 80 0.33 -24.07 10.11
N ILE A 81 -0.53 -23.05 10.02
CA ILE A 81 -1.95 -23.24 9.71
C ILE A 81 -2.11 -23.70 8.27
N ALA A 82 -1.32 -23.15 7.33
CA ALA A 82 -1.33 -23.53 5.92
C ALA A 82 -1.05 -25.03 5.70
N GLU A 83 -0.15 -25.62 6.50
CA GLU A 83 0.15 -27.07 6.42
C GLU A 83 -1.06 -27.98 6.70
N ASN A 84 -2.03 -27.50 7.48
CA ASN A 84 -3.20 -28.28 7.89
C ASN A 84 -4.46 -27.95 7.10
N MET A 85 -4.37 -27.12 6.05
CA MET A 85 -5.51 -26.66 5.27
C MET A 85 -5.38 -27.00 3.79
N HIS A 86 -6.52 -27.23 3.13
CA HIS A 86 -6.55 -27.33 1.68
C HIS A 86 -6.28 -25.99 1.01
N TYR A 87 -5.79 -26.01 -0.23
CA TYR A 87 -5.37 -24.79 -0.94
C TYR A 87 -6.41 -23.67 -0.93
N ASN A 88 -7.69 -23.99 -1.19
CA ASN A 88 -8.77 -23.02 -1.19
C ASN A 88 -9.24 -22.60 0.21
N GLN A 89 -9.04 -23.43 1.24
CA GLN A 89 -9.34 -23.08 2.63
C GLN A 89 -8.36 -22.07 3.20
N PHE A 90 -7.13 -22.00 2.66
CA PHE A 90 -6.11 -21.06 3.10
C PHE A 90 -6.27 -19.64 2.52
N VAL A 91 -7.00 -19.46 1.42
CA VAL A 91 -7.22 -18.14 0.77
C VAL A 91 -7.69 -17.03 1.74
N PRO A 92 -8.59 -17.25 2.71
CA PRO A 92 -8.98 -16.21 3.66
C PRO A 92 -7.86 -15.75 4.60
N TYR A 93 -6.79 -16.53 4.75
CA TYR A 93 -5.59 -16.13 5.51
C TYR A 93 -4.69 -15.22 4.67
N THR A 94 -4.64 -15.38 3.34
CA THR A 94 -3.84 -14.51 2.46
C THR A 94 -4.38 -13.08 2.42
N ASP A 95 -5.69 -12.88 2.61
CA ASP A 95 -6.31 -11.56 2.82
C ASP A 95 -5.74 -10.81 4.04
N ARG A 96 -5.21 -11.54 5.03
CA ARG A 96 -4.81 -11.00 6.35
C ARG A 96 -3.31 -10.78 6.49
N LEU A 97 -2.50 -11.21 5.51
CA LEU A 97 -1.05 -11.02 5.51
C LEU A 97 -0.69 -9.54 5.30
N ASP A 98 -1.04 -9.01 4.14
CA ASP A 98 -1.10 -7.56 3.89
C ASP A 98 -2.57 -7.14 3.79
N TYR A 99 -3.09 -6.60 4.89
CA TYR A 99 -4.48 -6.14 4.99
C TYR A 99 -4.76 -4.85 4.20
N LEU A 100 -3.74 -4.23 3.58
CA LEU A 100 -3.92 -3.07 2.71
C LEU A 100 -4.31 -3.45 1.29
N ALA A 101 -3.79 -4.58 0.80
CA ALA A 101 -3.98 -5.07 -0.55
C ALA A 101 -4.43 -6.56 -0.59
N PRO A 102 -5.57 -6.91 0.05
CA PRO A 102 -6.03 -8.30 0.18
C PRO A 102 -6.22 -8.99 -1.18
N LEU A 103 -6.80 -8.29 -2.17
CA LEU A 103 -7.01 -8.83 -3.51
C LEU A 103 -5.70 -9.22 -4.21
N ALA A 104 -4.64 -8.41 -4.06
CA ALA A 104 -3.35 -8.70 -4.67
C ALA A 104 -2.68 -9.93 -4.04
N ASN A 105 -2.80 -10.11 -2.72
CA ASN A 105 -2.26 -11.28 -2.03
C ASN A 105 -2.94 -12.58 -2.47
N ASN A 106 -4.28 -12.54 -2.60
CA ASN A 106 -5.03 -13.71 -3.06
C ASN A 106 -4.63 -14.09 -4.49
N VAL A 107 -4.41 -13.09 -5.35
CA VAL A 107 -3.92 -13.33 -6.71
C VAL A 107 -2.51 -13.93 -6.69
N ALA A 108 -1.59 -13.40 -5.89
CA ALA A 108 -0.24 -13.93 -5.80
C ALA A 108 -0.23 -15.41 -5.35
N TYR A 109 -1.02 -15.75 -4.33
CA TYR A 109 -1.18 -17.12 -3.85
C TYR A 109 -1.83 -18.04 -4.90
N ALA A 110 -2.93 -17.61 -5.52
CA ALA A 110 -3.60 -18.39 -6.55
C ALA A 110 -2.68 -18.67 -7.75
N CYS A 111 -1.95 -17.66 -8.24
CA CYS A 111 -0.97 -17.82 -9.31
C CYS A 111 0.15 -18.82 -8.96
N ALA A 112 0.60 -18.84 -7.71
CA ALA A 112 1.61 -19.80 -7.26
C ALA A 112 1.09 -21.24 -7.30
N VAL A 113 -0.14 -21.48 -6.81
CA VAL A 113 -0.77 -22.80 -6.83
C VAL A 113 -1.11 -23.25 -8.26
N GLU A 114 -1.63 -22.34 -9.09
CA GLU A 114 -1.96 -22.62 -10.50
C GLU A 114 -0.70 -22.99 -11.29
N LYS A 115 0.43 -22.34 -11.03
CA LYS A 115 1.71 -22.70 -11.63
C LYS A 115 2.21 -24.09 -11.23
N LEU A 116 1.93 -24.53 -9.99
CA LEU A 116 2.24 -25.89 -9.55
C LEU A 116 1.34 -26.93 -10.22
N MET A 117 0.09 -26.58 -10.51
CA MET A 117 -0.89 -27.45 -11.17
C MET A 117 -0.81 -27.43 -12.70
N GLY A 118 -0.11 -26.45 -13.28
CA GLY A 118 -0.02 -26.27 -14.73
C GLY A 118 -1.30 -25.73 -15.35
N TRP A 119 -2.09 -24.96 -14.61
CA TRP A 119 -3.34 -24.37 -15.08
C TRP A 119 -3.13 -22.97 -15.64
N GLU A 120 -3.77 -22.70 -16.78
CA GLU A 120 -3.81 -21.37 -17.38
C GLU A 120 -5.23 -20.81 -17.30
N LEU A 121 -5.36 -19.59 -16.78
CA LEU A 121 -6.65 -18.92 -16.69
C LEU A 121 -7.12 -18.42 -18.06
N PRO A 122 -8.44 -18.39 -18.32
CA PRO A 122 -8.99 -17.70 -19.47
C PRO A 122 -8.62 -16.20 -19.50
N PRO A 123 -8.58 -15.55 -20.68
CA PRO A 123 -8.21 -14.13 -20.82
C PRO A 123 -9.04 -13.19 -19.95
N ARG A 124 -10.37 -13.42 -19.83
CA ARG A 124 -11.25 -12.62 -18.96
C ARG A 124 -10.88 -12.76 -17.49
N GLY A 125 -10.63 -13.98 -17.03
CA GLY A 125 -10.16 -14.25 -15.67
C GLY A 125 -8.83 -13.56 -15.36
N GLN A 126 -7.91 -13.50 -16.33
CA GLN A 126 -6.66 -12.76 -16.18
C GLN A 126 -6.89 -11.24 -16.07
N ALA A 127 -7.70 -10.66 -16.98
CA ALA A 127 -8.01 -9.23 -16.97
C ALA A 127 -8.67 -8.76 -15.66
N ILE A 128 -9.62 -9.52 -15.13
CA ILE A 128 -10.27 -9.18 -13.84
C ILE A 128 -9.28 -9.24 -12.67
N ARG A 129 -8.32 -10.19 -12.68
CA ARG A 129 -7.27 -10.24 -11.65
C ARG A 129 -6.32 -9.06 -11.76
N VAL A 130 -5.96 -8.62 -12.97
CA VAL A 130 -5.17 -7.40 -13.19
C VAL A 130 -5.91 -6.18 -12.64
N LEU A 131 -7.20 -6.04 -12.96
CA LEU A 131 -8.06 -4.99 -12.43
C LEU A 131 -8.07 -4.98 -10.89
N ALA A 132 -8.27 -6.14 -10.27
CA ALA A 132 -8.29 -6.29 -8.82
C ALA A 132 -6.93 -5.97 -8.17
N CYS A 133 -5.82 -6.38 -8.80
CA CYS A 133 -4.47 -6.08 -8.34
C CYS A 133 -4.16 -4.57 -8.38
N GLU A 134 -4.50 -3.89 -9.48
CA GLU A 134 -4.22 -2.47 -9.62
C GLU A 134 -5.14 -1.61 -8.74
N LEU A 135 -6.41 -1.98 -8.54
CA LEU A 135 -7.27 -1.35 -7.52
C LEU A 135 -6.71 -1.52 -6.10
N ALA A 136 -6.20 -2.71 -5.77
CA ALA A 136 -5.56 -2.96 -4.48
C ALA A 136 -4.25 -2.17 -4.31
N ARG A 137 -3.48 -2.01 -5.40
CA ARG A 137 -2.28 -1.16 -5.42
C ARG A 137 -2.63 0.30 -5.17
N ILE A 138 -3.68 0.82 -5.80
CA ILE A 138 -4.18 2.19 -5.55
C ILE A 138 -4.56 2.36 -4.07
N SER A 139 -5.34 1.44 -3.51
CA SER A 139 -5.70 1.46 -2.07
C SER A 139 -4.48 1.47 -1.15
N SER A 140 -3.48 0.62 -1.44
CA SER A 140 -2.26 0.51 -0.63
C SER A 140 -1.42 1.79 -0.68
N HIS A 141 -1.22 2.36 -1.88
CA HIS A 141 -0.46 3.60 -2.03
C HIS A 141 -1.18 4.82 -1.47
N LEU A 142 -2.51 4.92 -1.60
CA LEU A 142 -3.29 6.00 -0.98
C LEU A 142 -3.10 6.02 0.54
N LEU A 143 -3.20 4.86 1.20
CA LEU A 143 -2.93 4.80 2.63
C LEU A 143 -1.45 5.08 2.93
N GLY A 144 -0.52 4.49 2.17
CA GLY A 144 0.91 4.67 2.38
C GLY A 144 1.32 6.14 2.33
N VAL A 145 0.83 6.89 1.33
CA VAL A 145 1.06 8.33 1.20
C VAL A 145 0.33 9.12 2.29
N GLY A 146 -0.94 8.80 2.56
CA GLY A 146 -1.75 9.50 3.56
C GLY A 146 -1.17 9.39 4.97
N VAL A 147 -0.76 8.19 5.38
CA VAL A 147 -0.15 7.93 6.67
C VAL A 147 1.26 8.55 6.75
N TYR A 148 2.05 8.44 5.69
CA TYR A 148 3.35 9.09 5.63
C TYR A 148 3.25 10.62 5.81
N ALA A 149 2.27 11.24 5.16
CA ALA A 149 1.98 12.66 5.34
C ALA A 149 1.52 12.98 6.77
N MET A 150 0.65 12.15 7.35
CA MET A 150 0.18 12.29 8.73
C MET A 150 1.32 12.26 9.74
N ASP A 151 2.25 11.32 9.63
CA ASP A 151 3.38 11.18 10.56
C ASP A 151 4.36 12.35 10.48
N VAL A 152 4.45 13.01 9.32
CA VAL A 152 5.22 14.26 9.15
C VAL A 152 4.45 15.48 9.66
N GLY A 153 3.14 15.35 9.91
CA GLY A 153 2.26 16.37 10.52
C GLY A 153 1.13 16.88 9.61
N ALA A 154 1.00 16.38 8.38
CA ALA A 154 0.00 16.80 7.40
C ALA A 154 -1.28 15.94 7.45
N MET A 155 -2.11 16.15 8.50
CA MET A 155 -3.36 15.42 8.73
C MET A 155 -4.39 15.53 7.58
N THR A 156 -4.43 16.66 6.87
CA THR A 156 -5.44 16.91 5.82
C THR A 156 -5.30 15.92 4.66
N VAL A 157 -4.07 15.59 4.28
CA VAL A 157 -3.79 14.66 3.18
C VAL A 157 -4.29 13.25 3.53
N PHE A 158 -4.12 12.83 4.78
CA PHE A 158 -4.66 11.56 5.26
C PHE A 158 -6.18 11.48 5.05
N LEU A 159 -6.92 12.53 5.37
CA LEU A 159 -8.37 12.54 5.19
C LEU A 159 -8.78 12.44 3.71
N TYR A 160 -8.10 13.16 2.81
CA TYR A 160 -8.39 13.12 1.36
C TYR A 160 -8.09 11.74 0.75
N THR A 161 -6.96 11.14 1.13
CA THR A 161 -6.63 9.78 0.67
C THR A 161 -7.60 8.73 1.22
N PHE A 162 -8.09 8.91 2.45
CA PHE A 162 -9.04 7.98 3.07
C PHE A 162 -10.44 8.05 2.47
N THR A 163 -10.90 9.24 2.02
CA THR A 163 -12.18 9.35 1.30
C THR A 163 -12.16 8.60 -0.02
N GLU A 164 -11.05 8.64 -0.77
CA GLU A 164 -10.92 7.83 -2.00
C GLU A 164 -10.82 6.34 -1.68
N ARG A 165 -10.10 5.97 -0.61
CA ARG A 165 -9.99 4.59 -0.17
C ARG A 165 -11.36 4.00 0.24
N GLU A 166 -12.24 4.80 0.82
CA GLU A 166 -13.62 4.39 1.14
C GLU A 166 -14.41 4.00 -0.12
N LYS A 167 -14.25 4.75 -1.21
CA LYS A 167 -14.89 4.41 -2.50
C LYS A 167 -14.36 3.09 -3.05
N ILE A 168 -13.06 2.81 -2.93
CA ILE A 168 -12.48 1.51 -3.29
C ILE A 168 -13.08 0.37 -2.45
N TYR A 169 -13.38 0.61 -1.16
CA TYR A 169 -14.06 -0.40 -0.35
C TYR A 169 -15.48 -0.67 -0.79
N ASN A 170 -16.22 0.35 -1.23
CA ASN A 170 -17.55 0.16 -1.81
C ASN A 170 -17.47 -0.66 -3.11
N LEU A 171 -16.45 -0.42 -3.96
CA LEU A 171 -16.20 -1.23 -5.15
C LEU A 171 -15.83 -2.68 -4.77
N SER A 172 -15.00 -2.86 -3.75
CA SER A 172 -14.62 -4.19 -3.24
C SER A 172 -15.82 -4.94 -2.66
N GLU A 173 -16.73 -4.23 -1.99
CA GLU A 173 -17.99 -4.78 -1.47
C GLU A 173 -18.94 -5.17 -2.61
N GLN A 174 -19.06 -4.35 -3.66
CA GLN A 174 -19.85 -4.72 -4.84
C GLN A 174 -19.30 -5.99 -5.51
N LEU A 175 -17.98 -6.10 -5.64
CA LEU A 175 -17.33 -7.25 -6.27
C LEU A 175 -17.44 -8.53 -5.42
N THR A 176 -17.24 -8.42 -4.10
CA THR A 176 -16.96 -9.59 -3.23
C THR A 176 -17.98 -9.81 -2.14
N GLY A 177 -18.81 -8.81 -1.84
CA GLY A 177 -19.73 -8.78 -0.69
C GLY A 177 -19.04 -8.45 0.64
N ALA A 178 -17.73 -8.18 0.64
CA ALA A 178 -16.97 -7.81 1.82
C ALA A 178 -16.06 -6.61 1.52
N ARG A 179 -15.81 -5.78 2.53
CA ARG A 179 -15.02 -4.56 2.39
C ARG A 179 -13.50 -4.79 2.50
N PHE A 180 -13.08 -5.69 3.38
CA PHE A 180 -11.66 -5.94 3.67
C PHE A 180 -11.25 -7.40 3.39
N THR A 181 -11.92 -8.37 4.00
CA THR A 181 -11.62 -9.79 3.81
C THR A 181 -12.40 -10.32 2.61
N THR A 182 -11.83 -10.10 1.42
CA THR A 182 -12.53 -10.32 0.15
C THR A 182 -12.63 -11.78 -0.26
N SER A 183 -11.56 -12.57 -0.06
CA SER A 183 -11.44 -13.98 -0.48
C SER A 183 -11.99 -14.27 -1.88
N TYR A 184 -11.88 -13.29 -2.78
CA TYR A 184 -12.55 -13.27 -4.08
C TYR A 184 -11.87 -14.19 -5.10
N THR A 185 -10.55 -14.10 -5.16
CA THR A 185 -9.73 -14.96 -6.02
C THR A 185 -9.64 -16.34 -5.41
N ARG A 186 -9.92 -17.38 -6.20
CA ARG A 186 -9.74 -18.78 -5.81
C ARG A 186 -8.71 -19.43 -6.72
N VAL A 187 -8.17 -20.57 -6.31
CA VAL A 187 -7.30 -21.36 -7.18
C VAL A 187 -8.14 -21.85 -8.36
N GLY A 188 -7.74 -21.49 -9.59
CA GLY A 188 -8.45 -21.82 -10.83
C GLY A 188 -9.43 -20.74 -11.32
N GLY A 189 -9.47 -19.55 -10.68
CA GLY A 189 -10.33 -18.46 -11.13
C GLY A 189 -10.75 -17.48 -10.04
N GLN A 190 -12.02 -17.15 -10.03
CA GLN A 190 -12.68 -16.20 -9.11
C GLN A 190 -14.04 -16.77 -8.68
N ILE A 191 -14.58 -16.30 -7.56
CA ILE A 191 -15.88 -16.78 -7.06
C ILE A 191 -17.04 -16.39 -7.99
N ARG A 192 -17.02 -15.17 -8.53
CA ARG A 192 -18.11 -14.60 -9.34
C ARG A 192 -17.53 -13.64 -10.38
N ASP A 193 -18.24 -13.45 -11.47
CA ASP A 193 -17.91 -12.43 -12.46
C ASP A 193 -18.26 -11.01 -11.95
N LEU A 194 -17.86 -9.99 -12.71
CA LEU A 194 -18.17 -8.59 -12.43
C LEU A 194 -19.69 -8.34 -12.41
N PRO A 195 -20.22 -7.61 -11.41
CA PRO A 195 -21.64 -7.25 -11.39
C PRO A 195 -21.98 -6.21 -12.46
N GLU A 196 -23.24 -6.14 -12.86
CA GLU A 196 -23.74 -5.13 -13.80
C GLU A 196 -23.50 -3.71 -13.27
N GLY A 197 -23.02 -2.80 -14.13
CA GLY A 197 -22.71 -1.41 -13.76
C GLY A 197 -21.39 -1.21 -13.02
N PHE A 198 -20.61 -2.27 -12.78
CA PHE A 198 -19.32 -2.17 -12.10
C PHE A 198 -18.30 -1.35 -12.89
N VAL A 199 -18.25 -1.55 -14.21
CA VAL A 199 -17.29 -0.87 -15.10
C VAL A 199 -17.50 0.64 -15.08
N GLU A 200 -18.74 1.10 -15.12
CA GLU A 200 -19.11 2.51 -15.03
C GLU A 200 -18.74 3.11 -13.66
N ASN A 201 -18.98 2.37 -12.58
CA ASN A 201 -18.61 2.79 -11.23
C ASN A 201 -17.09 2.90 -11.05
N VAL A 202 -16.31 2.00 -11.65
CA VAL A 202 -14.85 2.10 -11.62
C VAL A 202 -14.39 3.31 -12.44
N ARG A 203 -14.97 3.56 -13.62
CA ARG A 203 -14.62 4.73 -14.44
C ARG A 203 -14.86 6.05 -13.71
N SER A 204 -16.03 6.22 -13.07
CA SER A 204 -16.32 7.43 -12.30
C SER A 204 -15.37 7.58 -11.11
N PHE A 205 -15.04 6.49 -10.43
CA PHE A 205 -14.04 6.50 -9.35
C PHE A 205 -12.65 6.97 -9.85
N LEU A 206 -12.19 6.52 -11.02
CA LEU A 206 -10.88 6.92 -11.54
C LEU A 206 -10.79 8.42 -11.84
N GLU A 207 -11.86 9.03 -12.36
CA GLU A 207 -11.91 10.47 -12.63
C GLU A 207 -11.85 11.30 -11.35
N GLU A 208 -12.48 10.84 -10.27
CA GLU A 208 -12.43 11.50 -8.97
C GLU A 208 -11.06 11.28 -8.30
N CYS A 209 -10.54 10.05 -8.34
CA CYS A 209 -9.26 9.69 -7.75
C CYS A 209 -8.11 10.49 -8.37
N GLU A 210 -8.09 10.67 -9.69
CA GLU A 210 -7.06 11.46 -10.39
C GLU A 210 -7.03 12.92 -9.90
N LYS A 211 -8.20 13.55 -9.73
CA LYS A 211 -8.30 14.92 -9.18
C LYS A 211 -7.75 14.97 -7.75
N THR A 212 -8.13 14.02 -6.91
CA THR A 212 -7.65 13.97 -5.52
C THR A 212 -6.15 13.72 -5.46
N VAL A 213 -5.59 12.88 -6.33
CA VAL A 213 -4.14 12.65 -6.43
C VAL A 213 -3.39 13.93 -6.83
N GLU A 214 -3.91 14.70 -7.78
CA GLU A 214 -3.33 16.00 -8.13
C GLU A 214 -3.41 17.02 -6.99
N GLU A 215 -4.50 17.04 -6.23
CA GLU A 215 -4.63 17.90 -5.05
C GLU A 215 -3.62 17.54 -3.97
N VAL A 216 -3.44 16.24 -3.70
CA VAL A 216 -2.44 15.73 -2.76
C VAL A 216 -1.02 16.09 -3.20
N ASP A 217 -0.72 15.95 -4.49
CA ASP A 217 0.57 16.33 -5.08
C ASP A 217 0.85 17.83 -4.93
N LYS A 218 -0.16 18.69 -5.18
CA LYS A 218 -0.05 20.14 -4.98
C LYS A 218 0.23 20.51 -3.52
N LEU A 219 -0.32 19.78 -2.56
CA LEU A 219 -0.16 20.03 -1.13
C LEU A 219 1.19 19.58 -0.56
N LEU A 220 1.76 18.48 -1.09
CA LEU A 220 2.98 17.87 -0.53
C LEU A 220 4.24 18.16 -1.35
N THR A 221 4.20 17.96 -2.66
CA THR A 221 5.41 17.87 -3.50
C THR A 221 6.22 19.16 -3.51
N ARG A 222 5.56 20.32 -3.47
CA ARG A 222 6.20 21.65 -3.43
C ARG A 222 6.31 22.24 -2.03
N ASN A 223 5.85 21.54 -1.00
CA ASN A 223 5.85 22.04 0.36
C ASN A 223 7.27 22.02 0.95
N LYS A 224 7.77 23.18 1.34
CA LYS A 224 9.10 23.33 1.93
C LYS A 224 9.29 22.49 3.19
N ILE A 225 8.27 22.39 4.04
CA ILE A 225 8.35 21.63 5.30
C ILE A 225 8.50 20.14 4.97
N PHE A 226 7.72 19.63 4.03
CA PHE A 226 7.80 18.25 3.60
C PHE A 226 9.15 17.94 2.97
N LEU A 227 9.65 18.81 2.09
CA LEU A 227 10.98 18.67 1.49
C LEU A 227 12.09 18.61 2.54
N ILE A 228 12.10 19.53 3.52
CA ILE A 228 13.13 19.54 4.59
C ILE A 228 13.10 18.26 5.43
N ARG A 229 11.92 17.65 5.61
CA ARG A 229 11.75 16.45 6.45
C ARG A 229 11.99 15.13 5.71
N THR A 230 12.06 15.15 4.39
CA THR A 230 12.09 13.92 3.56
C THR A 230 13.30 13.84 2.64
N LYS A 231 13.78 14.98 2.15
CA LYS A 231 14.97 15.06 1.30
C LYS A 231 16.21 14.72 2.12
N GLU A 232 17.10 13.91 1.54
CA GLU A 232 18.35 13.43 2.18
C GLU A 232 18.16 12.62 3.48
N VAL A 233 16.91 12.24 3.81
CA VAL A 233 16.61 11.39 4.96
C VAL A 233 16.55 9.93 4.51
N GLY A 234 17.24 9.05 5.25
CA GLY A 234 17.17 7.61 5.06
C GLY A 234 17.72 7.14 3.71
N VAL A 235 18.72 7.82 3.14
CA VAL A 235 19.33 7.52 1.84
C VAL A 235 19.82 6.07 1.77
N ILE A 236 19.40 5.34 0.74
CA ILE A 236 19.83 3.95 0.49
C ILE A 236 20.49 3.89 -0.89
N SER A 237 21.76 3.49 -0.94
CA SER A 237 22.47 3.25 -2.20
C SER A 237 21.94 2.00 -2.93
N ALA A 238 22.04 1.96 -4.26
CA ALA A 238 21.63 0.82 -5.07
C ALA A 238 22.27 -0.51 -4.61
N GLU A 239 23.57 -0.48 -4.28
CA GLU A 239 24.30 -1.66 -3.81
C GLU A 239 23.77 -2.17 -2.47
N THR A 240 23.48 -1.27 -1.53
CA THR A 240 22.89 -1.62 -0.23
C THR A 240 21.47 -2.15 -0.40
N ALA A 241 20.67 -1.53 -1.29
CA ALA A 241 19.32 -1.99 -1.56
C ALA A 241 19.30 -3.43 -2.09
N ILE A 242 20.24 -3.78 -2.97
CA ILE A 242 20.38 -5.14 -3.52
C ILE A 242 20.89 -6.11 -2.46
N SER A 243 21.91 -5.74 -1.68
CA SER A 243 22.50 -6.62 -0.67
C SER A 243 21.52 -6.95 0.46
N TYR A 244 20.65 -6.00 0.82
CA TYR A 244 19.61 -6.20 1.85
C TYR A 244 18.34 -6.85 1.28
N GLY A 245 18.27 -7.08 -0.05
CA GLY A 245 17.11 -7.68 -0.70
C GLY A 245 15.87 -6.79 -0.70
N LEU A 246 16.03 -5.46 -0.71
CA LEU A 246 14.91 -4.53 -0.81
C LEU A 246 14.20 -4.67 -2.16
N THR A 247 12.87 -4.48 -2.17
CA THR A 247 12.03 -4.64 -3.35
C THR A 247 11.01 -3.50 -3.50
N GLY A 248 10.38 -3.41 -4.67
CA GLY A 248 9.31 -2.46 -4.96
C GLY A 248 9.79 -1.00 -4.96
N PRO A 249 8.97 -0.04 -4.46
CA PRO A 249 9.31 1.38 -4.46
C PRO A 249 10.62 1.71 -3.75
N ASN A 250 10.99 0.95 -2.72
CA ASN A 250 12.24 1.17 -1.99
C ASN A 250 13.48 0.83 -2.83
N LEU A 251 13.39 -0.18 -3.70
CA LEU A 251 14.47 -0.51 -4.63
C LEU A 251 14.51 0.49 -5.79
N ARG A 252 13.34 0.81 -6.37
CA ARG A 252 13.24 1.73 -7.52
C ARG A 252 13.66 3.15 -7.20
N ALA A 253 13.42 3.62 -5.97
CA ALA A 253 13.88 4.94 -5.55
C ALA A 253 15.42 5.04 -5.51
N SER A 254 16.12 3.94 -5.30
CA SER A 254 17.59 3.89 -5.23
C SER A 254 18.27 3.74 -6.61
N GLY A 255 17.51 3.72 -7.71
CA GLY A 255 18.03 3.67 -9.09
C GLY A 255 17.71 2.40 -9.90
N PRO A 256 17.75 1.17 -9.35
CA PRO A 256 17.44 -0.03 -10.13
C PRO A 256 15.98 -0.08 -10.62
N SER A 257 15.76 -0.17 -11.93
CA SER A 257 14.44 -0.15 -12.59
C SER A 257 13.68 -1.48 -12.54
N ARG A 258 13.87 -2.30 -11.50
CA ARG A 258 13.32 -3.66 -11.42
C ARG A 258 11.82 -3.63 -11.13
N ASP A 259 11.02 -4.27 -11.98
CA ASP A 259 9.59 -4.49 -11.77
C ASP A 259 9.18 -5.86 -12.33
N LEU A 260 8.60 -6.70 -11.47
CA LEU A 260 8.19 -8.05 -11.86
C LEU A 260 7.16 -8.05 -12.99
N ARG A 261 6.34 -7.01 -13.13
CA ARG A 261 5.33 -6.91 -14.19
C ARG A 261 5.94 -6.79 -15.59
N LYS A 262 7.14 -6.22 -15.72
CA LYS A 262 7.87 -6.15 -17.00
C LYS A 262 8.96 -7.21 -17.13
N ASP A 263 9.69 -7.50 -16.04
CA ASP A 263 10.81 -8.45 -16.08
C ASP A 263 10.35 -9.91 -16.19
N ARG A 264 9.23 -10.24 -15.53
CA ARG A 264 8.64 -11.59 -15.49
C ARG A 264 7.11 -11.47 -15.48
N PRO A 265 6.54 -11.01 -16.60
CA PRO A 265 5.11 -10.75 -16.71
C PRO A 265 4.28 -11.98 -16.35
N TYR A 266 3.12 -11.70 -15.76
CA TYR A 266 2.11 -12.67 -15.35
C TYR A 266 0.73 -12.11 -15.70
N LEU A 267 -0.32 -12.96 -15.79
CA LEU A 267 -1.72 -12.53 -16.01
C LEU A 267 -1.94 -11.57 -17.20
N GLY A 268 -1.07 -11.59 -18.21
CA GLY A 268 -1.19 -10.71 -19.37
C GLY A 268 -0.76 -9.25 -19.15
N TYR A 269 0.04 -8.93 -18.11
CA TYR A 269 0.59 -7.57 -17.93
C TYR A 269 1.37 -7.03 -19.15
N GLU A 270 1.84 -7.90 -20.04
CA GLU A 270 2.50 -7.55 -21.32
C GLU A 270 1.61 -6.79 -22.30
N GLN A 271 0.29 -6.90 -22.15
CA GLN A 271 -0.69 -6.30 -23.06
C GLN A 271 -0.96 -4.82 -22.75
N TYR A 272 -0.53 -4.36 -21.57
CA TYR A 272 -0.79 -3.01 -21.08
C TYR A 272 0.47 -2.15 -21.16
N ASP A 273 0.30 -0.90 -21.58
CA ASP A 273 1.38 0.07 -21.65
C ASP A 273 1.45 0.88 -20.36
N PHE A 274 2.61 0.92 -19.72
CA PHE A 274 2.85 1.69 -18.50
C PHE A 274 4.33 1.94 -18.28
N ASP A 275 4.64 3.02 -17.58
CA ASP A 275 6.01 3.38 -17.25
C ASP A 275 6.39 2.94 -15.82
N ILE A 276 7.68 2.67 -15.61
CA ILE A 276 8.22 2.33 -14.29
C ILE A 276 8.93 3.57 -13.75
N PRO A 277 8.42 4.21 -12.68
CA PRO A 277 9.10 5.32 -12.06
C PRO A 277 10.34 4.86 -11.31
N VAL A 278 11.43 5.61 -11.47
CA VAL A 278 12.73 5.35 -10.86
C VAL A 278 13.21 6.63 -10.18
N GLY A 279 13.75 6.52 -8.97
CA GLY A 279 14.37 7.64 -8.25
C GLY A 279 15.89 7.68 -8.49
N GLU A 280 16.51 8.80 -8.11
CA GLU A 280 17.93 9.02 -8.37
C GLU A 280 18.78 8.91 -7.10
N LEU A 281 18.30 9.46 -5.98
CA LEU A 281 19.06 9.62 -4.74
C LEU A 281 18.77 8.48 -3.75
N GLY A 282 17.59 7.86 -3.81
CA GLY A 282 17.19 6.81 -2.87
C GLY A 282 16.77 7.33 -1.49
N ASP A 283 16.47 8.62 -1.38
CA ASP A 283 15.95 9.21 -0.15
C ASP A 283 14.45 8.90 0.06
N CYS A 284 13.89 9.38 1.16
CA CYS A 284 12.48 9.20 1.45
C CYS A 284 11.57 10.00 0.49
N TYR A 285 12.05 11.12 -0.05
CA TYR A 285 11.30 11.94 -0.99
C TYR A 285 11.13 11.25 -2.36
N ASP A 286 12.20 10.68 -2.90
CA ASP A 286 12.15 9.88 -4.13
C ASP A 286 11.21 8.68 -3.97
N ARG A 287 11.23 8.02 -2.81
CA ARG A 287 10.29 6.95 -2.47
C ARG A 287 8.83 7.40 -2.42
N TYR A 288 8.59 8.64 -2.02
CA TYR A 288 7.25 9.23 -2.08
C TYR A 288 6.84 9.52 -3.53
N LEU A 289 7.71 10.13 -4.33
CA LEU A 289 7.46 10.43 -5.73
C LEU A 289 7.20 9.18 -6.57
N VAL A 290 7.99 8.12 -6.37
CA VAL A 290 7.80 6.82 -7.01
C VAL A 290 6.41 6.26 -6.72
N ARG A 291 5.91 6.36 -5.48
CA ARG A 291 4.55 5.90 -5.12
C ARG A 291 3.46 6.76 -5.75
N MET A 292 3.65 8.08 -5.80
CA MET A 292 2.71 9.00 -6.46
C MET A 292 2.63 8.74 -7.97
N GLU A 293 3.76 8.45 -8.60
CA GLU A 293 3.78 8.11 -10.02
C GLU A 293 3.21 6.71 -10.27
N GLU A 294 3.49 5.73 -9.41
CA GLU A 294 2.85 4.41 -9.46
C GLU A 294 1.33 4.51 -9.35
N LEU A 295 0.78 5.43 -8.54
CA LEU A 295 -0.65 5.69 -8.50
C LEU A 295 -1.21 6.13 -9.87
N ARG A 296 -0.53 7.06 -10.54
CA ARG A 296 -0.94 7.53 -11.89
C ARG A 296 -0.86 6.42 -12.92
N GLN A 297 0.22 5.63 -12.90
CA GLN A 297 0.38 4.48 -13.78
C GLN A 297 -0.66 3.38 -13.51
N SER A 298 -1.03 3.17 -12.25
CA SER A 298 -2.10 2.22 -11.89
C SER A 298 -3.45 2.65 -12.45
N ILE A 299 -3.79 3.95 -12.34
CA ILE A 299 -5.00 4.52 -12.93
C ILE A 299 -4.98 4.33 -14.46
N HIS A 300 -3.82 4.51 -15.10
CA HIS A 300 -3.67 4.32 -16.54
C HIS A 300 -3.90 2.86 -16.95
N ILE A 301 -3.28 1.89 -16.24
CA ILE A 301 -3.48 0.45 -16.50
C ILE A 301 -4.95 0.08 -16.32
N VAL A 302 -5.60 0.54 -15.24
CA VAL A 302 -7.02 0.25 -15.00
C VAL A 302 -7.89 0.74 -16.16
N ARG A 303 -7.64 1.93 -16.70
CA ARG A 303 -8.38 2.43 -17.89
C ARG A 303 -8.22 1.49 -19.09
N GLN A 304 -6.98 1.07 -19.39
CA GLN A 304 -6.71 0.15 -20.49
C GLN A 304 -7.40 -1.21 -20.29
N VAL A 305 -7.41 -1.75 -19.06
CA VAL A 305 -8.08 -3.02 -18.73
C VAL A 305 -9.59 -2.93 -18.96
N LEU A 306 -10.21 -1.81 -18.59
CA LEU A 306 -11.65 -1.61 -18.80
C LEU A 306 -12.02 -1.49 -20.28
N ASP A 307 -11.14 -0.92 -21.10
CA ASP A 307 -11.36 -0.74 -22.54
C ASP A 307 -11.10 -2.03 -23.35
N SER A 308 -10.24 -2.91 -22.85
CA SER A 308 -9.84 -4.16 -23.50
C SER A 308 -10.48 -5.42 -22.92
N LEU A 309 -11.48 -5.26 -22.04
CA LEU A 309 -12.04 -6.35 -21.25
C LEU A 309 -12.68 -7.42 -22.15
N PRO A 310 -12.12 -8.65 -22.21
CA PRO A 310 -12.63 -9.68 -23.11
C PRO A 310 -13.88 -10.35 -22.53
N GLU A 311 -14.78 -10.75 -23.41
CA GLU A 311 -15.90 -11.64 -23.07
C GLU A 311 -15.40 -13.09 -22.95
N GLY A 312 -16.04 -13.89 -22.09
CA GLY A 312 -15.72 -15.31 -21.94
C GLY A 312 -15.87 -15.84 -20.50
N PRO A 313 -15.45 -17.09 -20.26
CA PRO A 313 -15.47 -17.67 -18.93
C PRO A 313 -14.40 -17.03 -18.04
N VAL A 314 -14.71 -16.89 -16.76
CA VAL A 314 -13.79 -16.35 -15.75
C VAL A 314 -12.91 -17.44 -15.12
N ASN A 315 -13.45 -18.66 -15.04
CA ASN A 315 -12.83 -19.80 -14.37
C ASN A 315 -12.29 -20.80 -15.38
N VAL A 316 -11.26 -21.55 -14.98
CA VAL A 316 -10.74 -22.68 -15.75
C VAL A 316 -11.82 -23.73 -15.90
N ALA A 317 -11.97 -24.30 -17.10
CA ALA A 317 -13.01 -25.27 -17.43
C ALA A 317 -12.75 -26.70 -16.86
N ASP A 318 -11.77 -26.86 -15.96
CA ASP A 318 -11.47 -28.17 -15.37
C ASP A 318 -12.46 -28.47 -14.24
N THR A 319 -13.50 -29.20 -14.62
CA THR A 319 -14.63 -29.59 -13.77
C THR A 319 -14.25 -30.54 -12.64
N LYS A 320 -12.96 -30.86 -12.39
CA LYS A 320 -12.58 -31.70 -11.25
C LYS A 320 -12.15 -30.94 -10.01
N SER A 321 -11.84 -29.65 -10.10
CA SER A 321 -11.36 -28.88 -8.94
C SER A 321 -12.08 -27.55 -8.73
N SER A 322 -12.83 -27.06 -9.72
CA SER A 322 -13.70 -25.89 -9.56
C SER A 322 -15.08 -26.30 -9.03
N LEU A 323 -15.68 -25.50 -8.14
CA LEU A 323 -17.06 -25.75 -7.73
C LEU A 323 -18.02 -25.57 -8.93
N PRO A 324 -18.89 -26.55 -9.22
CA PRO A 324 -19.86 -26.43 -10.30
C PRO A 324 -20.96 -25.42 -9.97
N GLU A 325 -21.64 -24.93 -11.01
CA GLU A 325 -22.75 -24.00 -10.86
C GLU A 325 -23.88 -24.59 -10.02
N LYS A 326 -24.43 -23.80 -9.09
CA LYS A 326 -25.48 -24.27 -8.16
C LYS A 326 -26.70 -24.85 -8.87
N GLU A 327 -27.09 -24.27 -10.00
CA GLU A 327 -28.22 -24.78 -10.78
C GLU A 327 -27.94 -26.20 -11.31
N GLN A 328 -26.71 -26.45 -11.77
CA GLN A 328 -26.31 -27.77 -12.28
C GLN A 328 -26.18 -28.80 -11.16
N VAL A 329 -25.68 -28.40 -9.98
CA VAL A 329 -25.62 -29.25 -8.79
C VAL A 329 -27.00 -29.75 -8.36
N MET A 330 -28.03 -28.90 -8.48
CA MET A 330 -29.40 -29.26 -8.10
C MET A 330 -30.10 -30.14 -9.16
N MET A 331 -29.60 -30.15 -10.40
CA MET A 331 -30.23 -30.84 -11.53
C MET A 331 -29.51 -32.14 -11.96
N LYS A 332 -28.21 -32.27 -11.71
CA LYS A 332 -27.37 -33.39 -12.17
C LYS A 332 -26.67 -34.08 -10.99
N MET A 333 -26.77 -35.41 -10.93
CA MET A 333 -26.13 -36.21 -9.88
C MET A 333 -24.59 -36.14 -9.94
N GLU A 334 -24.01 -36.08 -11.14
CA GLU A 334 -22.56 -36.02 -11.34
C GLU A 334 -21.96 -34.75 -10.72
N GLU A 335 -22.62 -33.61 -10.92
CA GLU A 335 -22.23 -32.31 -10.35
C GLU A 335 -22.42 -32.27 -8.83
N LEU A 336 -23.43 -32.97 -8.30
CA LEU A 336 -23.61 -33.11 -6.86
C LEU A 336 -22.49 -33.92 -6.22
N ILE A 337 -22.12 -35.05 -6.82
CA ILE A 337 -20.97 -35.86 -6.37
C ILE A 337 -19.70 -35.02 -6.42
N HIS A 338 -19.51 -34.28 -7.50
CA HIS A 338 -18.34 -33.43 -7.66
C HIS A 338 -18.27 -32.30 -6.62
N HIS A 339 -19.39 -31.61 -6.40
CA HIS A 339 -19.51 -30.61 -5.34
C HIS A 339 -19.19 -31.19 -3.96
N PHE A 340 -19.64 -32.43 -3.67
CA PHE A 340 -19.32 -33.09 -2.41
C PHE A 340 -17.82 -33.35 -2.26
N ILE A 341 -17.18 -33.93 -3.28
CA ILE A 341 -15.73 -34.24 -3.27
C ILE A 341 -14.87 -32.98 -3.11
N VAL A 342 -15.26 -31.86 -3.71
CA VAL A 342 -14.50 -30.60 -3.60
C VAL A 342 -14.72 -29.90 -2.26
N ALA A 343 -15.90 -30.09 -1.64
CA ALA A 343 -16.27 -29.42 -0.39
C ALA A 343 -15.81 -30.17 0.88
N THR A 344 -15.62 -31.49 0.81
CA THR A 344 -15.23 -32.35 1.95
C THR A 344 -13.79 -32.82 1.86
#